data_AF-A0A2V7UH27-F1
#
_entry.id   AF-A0A2V7UH27-F1
#
_cell.length_a   1.000
_cell.length_b   1.000
_cell.length_c   1.000
_cell.angle_alpha   90.00
_cell.angle_beta   90.00
_cell.angle_gamma   90.00
#
_symmetry.space_group_name_H-M   'P 1'
#
loop_
_entity.id
_entity.type
_entity.pdbx_description
1 polymer ?
#
loop_
_entity_poly.entity_id
_entity_poly.type
_entity_poly.pdbx_seq_one_letter_code
_entity_poly.pdbx_strand_id
1 'polypeptide(L)'
;MLTAFPPEVHGILWDEYAPLRGRLSVPSVFTAVRAAGMRSAMVVGKNKFDYFRDTGVVDEYVLAAGGDDEVAARAARATQSGFNLVFAHLPD
;
A
#
# COMPACT_ATOMS: atom_id res chain seq x y z
N MET A 1 -5.50 1.91 -9.67
CA MET A 1 -5.69 0.54 -9.11
C MET A 1 -6.31 0.55 -7.72
N LEU A 2 -5.68 1.18 -6.72
CA LEU A 2 -6.12 1.05 -5.31
C LEU A 2 -7.23 2.02 -4.87
N THR A 3 -7.52 3.03 -5.69
CA THR A 3 -8.43 4.14 -5.36
C THR A 3 -9.72 4.16 -6.19
N ALA A 4 -9.78 3.38 -7.28
CA ALA A 4 -10.81 3.49 -8.33
C ALA A 4 -10.96 4.87 -9.00
N PHE A 5 -10.12 5.85 -8.65
CA PHE A 5 -10.04 7.15 -9.29
C PHE A 5 -8.98 7.17 -10.41
N PRO A 6 -9.06 8.11 -11.36
CA PRO A 6 -8.00 8.32 -12.34
C PRO A 6 -6.85 9.19 -11.75
N PRO A 7 -5.65 9.19 -12.36
CA PRO A 7 -4.47 9.87 -11.82
C PRO A 7 -4.64 11.36 -11.56
N GLU A 8 -5.48 12.05 -12.33
CA GLU A 8 -5.78 13.47 -12.19
C GLU A 8 -6.53 13.77 -10.88
N VAL A 9 -7.21 12.76 -10.31
CA VAL A 9 -7.97 12.87 -9.06
C VAL A 9 -7.17 12.35 -7.87
N HIS A 10 -6.51 11.19 -7.98
CA HIS A 10 -5.77 10.61 -6.85
C HIS A 10 -4.31 11.04 -6.77
N GLY A 11 -3.77 11.71 -7.80
CA GLY A 11 -2.46 12.34 -7.79
C GLY A 11 -1.25 11.39 -7.90
N ILE A 12 -1.43 10.11 -8.25
CA ILE A 12 -0.33 9.13 -8.33
C ILE A 12 -0.17 8.65 -9.77
N LEU A 13 1.02 8.84 -10.35
CA LEU A 13 1.32 8.41 -11.73
C LEU A 13 1.90 6.99 -11.84
N TRP A 14 2.30 6.40 -10.71
CA TRP A 14 2.82 5.02 -10.62
C TRP A 14 4.16 4.74 -11.31
N ASP A 15 4.82 5.75 -11.86
CA ASP A 15 6.19 5.66 -12.37
C ASP A 15 7.20 5.83 -11.23
N GLU A 16 7.26 7.02 -10.65
CA GLU A 16 8.17 7.39 -9.57
C GLU A 16 7.43 7.97 -8.37
N TYR A 17 8.08 7.89 -7.20
CA TYR A 17 7.61 8.60 -6.02
C TYR A 17 7.97 10.09 -6.11
N ALA A 18 6.96 10.95 -6.13
CA ALA A 18 7.09 12.40 -6.14
C ALA A 18 6.57 12.97 -4.81
N PRO A 19 7.41 13.11 -3.76
CA PRO A 19 6.96 13.48 -2.41
C PRO A 19 6.25 14.84 -2.34
N LEU A 20 6.57 15.76 -3.25
CA LEU A 20 5.90 17.07 -3.33
C LEU A 20 4.41 16.99 -3.70
N ARG A 21 3.93 15.85 -4.21
CA ARG A 21 2.50 15.59 -4.44
C ARG A 21 1.74 15.20 -3.15
N GLY A 22 2.45 15.10 -2.03
CA GLY A 22 1.86 14.80 -0.72
C GLY A 22 1.56 13.31 -0.52
N ARG A 23 0.68 13.01 0.42
CA ARG A 23 0.13 11.68 0.66
C ARG A 23 -1.18 11.50 -0.11
N LEU A 24 -1.63 10.25 -0.24
CA LEU A 24 -2.94 9.96 -0.80
C LEU A 24 -4.04 10.65 0.02
N SER A 25 -4.87 11.45 -0.64
CA SER A 25 -5.96 12.22 -0.01
C SER A 25 -7.36 11.70 -0.35
N VAL A 26 -7.48 10.77 -1.30
CA VAL A 26 -8.75 10.16 -1.69
C VAL A 26 -8.92 8.76 -1.10
N PRO A 27 -10.17 8.26 -0.97
CA PRO A 27 -10.40 6.89 -0.50
C PRO A 27 -9.68 5.84 -1.35
N SER A 28 -9.31 4.75 -0.68
CA SER A 28 -8.75 3.56 -1.31
C SER A 28 -9.46 2.31 -0.80
N VAL A 29 -9.11 1.14 -1.35
CA VAL A 29 -9.57 -0.15 -0.82
C VAL A 29 -9.27 -0.29 0.68
N PHE A 30 -8.16 0.28 1.17
CA PHE A 30 -7.79 0.27 2.58
C PHE A 30 -8.75 1.09 3.45
N THR A 31 -9.30 2.18 2.91
CA THR A 31 -10.38 2.94 3.56
C THR A 31 -11.61 2.06 3.79
N ALA A 32 -11.99 1.24 2.81
CA ALA A 32 -13.13 0.33 2.92
C ALA A 32 -12.86 -0.81 3.92
N VAL A 33 -11.66 -1.39 3.91
CA VAL A 33 -11.24 -2.42 4.88
C VAL A 33 -11.34 -1.88 6.30
N ARG A 34 -10.77 -0.70 6.55
CA ARG A 34 -10.82 -0.06 7.87
C ARG A 34 -12.24 0.26 8.30
N ALA A 35 -13.08 0.78 7.39
CA ALA A 35 -14.49 1.08 7.68
C ALA A 35 -15.30 -0.15 8.08
N ALA A 36 -14.90 -1.34 7.62
CA ALA A 36 -15.50 -2.62 7.99
C ALA A 36 -14.94 -3.21 9.31
N GLY A 37 -14.10 -2.47 10.04
CA GLY A 37 -13.45 -2.95 11.27
C GLY A 37 -12.37 -4.01 11.02
N MET A 38 -11.92 -4.15 9.78
CA MET A 38 -10.89 -5.09 9.37
C MET A 38 -9.52 -4.41 9.31
N ARG A 39 -8.46 -5.22 9.28
CA ARG A 39 -7.07 -4.77 9.23
C ARG A 39 -6.45 -5.02 7.86
N SER A 40 -5.57 -4.11 7.44
CA SER A 40 -4.85 -4.22 6.17
C SER A 40 -3.34 -4.01 6.29
N ALA A 41 -2.59 -4.71 5.43
CA ALA A 41 -1.16 -4.54 5.29
C ALA A 41 -0.77 -4.24 3.83
N MET A 42 0.28 -3.44 3.65
CA MET A 42 0.91 -3.12 2.36
C MET A 42 2.39 -3.47 2.44
N VAL A 43 2.83 -4.44 1.65
CA VAL A 43 4.23 -4.90 1.59
C VAL A 43 4.74 -4.71 0.17
N VAL A 44 5.70 -3.82 -0.03
CA VAL A 44 6.08 -3.33 -1.36
C VAL A 44 7.59 -3.22 -1.50
N GLY A 45 8.11 -3.51 -2.69
CA GLY A 45 9.54 -3.38 -2.99
C GLY A 45 9.96 -2.04 -3.61
N LYS A 46 9.02 -1.14 -3.89
CA LYS A 46 9.28 0.16 -4.51
C LYS A 46 8.69 1.29 -3.68
N ASN A 47 9.41 2.41 -3.57
CA ASN A 47 8.99 3.58 -2.78
C ASN A 47 7.82 4.37 -3.39
N LYS A 48 7.41 4.10 -4.64
CA LYS A 48 6.23 4.72 -5.27
C LYS A 48 4.91 4.48 -4.53
N PHE A 49 4.87 3.56 -3.58
CA PHE A 49 3.73 3.32 -2.69
C PHE A 49 3.78 4.17 -1.40
N ASP A 50 4.82 4.97 -1.17
CA ASP A 50 4.94 5.82 0.02
C ASP A 50 3.81 6.85 0.11
N TYR A 51 3.05 7.10 -0.95
CA TYR A 51 1.80 7.89 -0.88
C TYR A 51 0.80 7.34 0.15
N PHE A 52 0.83 6.03 0.45
CA PHE A 52 -0.06 5.38 1.42
C PHE A 52 0.48 5.44 2.85
N ARG A 53 1.78 5.70 3.01
CA ARG A 53 2.43 5.75 4.32
C ARG A 53 1.85 6.89 5.16
N ASP A 54 1.62 6.63 6.45
CA ASP A 54 1.15 7.59 7.44
C ASP A 54 -0.22 8.24 7.12
N THR A 55 -0.99 7.66 6.21
CA THR A 55 -2.36 8.13 5.88
C THR A 55 -3.40 7.72 6.94
N GLY A 56 -3.04 6.80 7.83
CA GLY A 56 -3.93 6.22 8.83
C GLY A 56 -4.96 5.22 8.29
N VAL A 57 -4.99 4.96 6.97
CA VAL A 57 -5.90 3.97 6.37
C VAL A 57 -5.26 2.60 6.15
N VAL A 58 -3.93 2.52 6.02
CA VAL A 58 -3.18 1.26 5.99
C VAL A 58 -2.66 1.00 7.40
N ASP A 59 -3.03 -0.14 8.00
CA ASP A 59 -2.63 -0.44 9.39
C ASP A 59 -1.15 -0.82 9.49
N GLU A 60 -0.60 -1.49 8.48
CA GLU A 60 0.83 -1.79 8.39
C GLU A 60 1.38 -1.50 6.99
N TYR A 61 2.38 -0.63 6.90
CA TYR A 61 3.09 -0.32 5.65
C TYR A 61 4.56 -0.76 5.76
N VAL A 62 5.01 -1.56 4.81
CA VAL A 62 6.36 -2.11 4.77
C VAL A 62 6.99 -1.88 3.39
N LEU A 63 8.09 -1.13 3.37
CA LEU A 63 8.99 -1.06 2.22
C LEU A 63 10.10 -2.10 2.40
N ALA A 64 10.05 -3.19 1.62
CA ALA A 64 11.01 -4.30 1.66
C ALA A 64 12.00 -4.18 0.50
N ALA A 65 13.22 -3.73 0.77
CA ALA A 65 14.23 -3.43 -0.25
C ALA A 65 15.04 -4.65 -0.73
N GLY A 66 14.84 -5.82 -0.13
CA GLY A 66 15.56 -7.07 -0.43
C GLY A 66 15.00 -7.90 -1.57
N GLY A 67 14.14 -7.34 -2.43
CA GLY A 67 13.62 -8.01 -3.64
C GLY A 67 12.33 -8.82 -3.42
N ASP A 68 11.97 -9.58 -4.44
CA ASP A 68 10.73 -10.38 -4.51
C ASP A 68 10.57 -11.35 -3.34
N ASP A 69 11.62 -12.10 -3.00
CA ASP A 69 11.59 -13.10 -1.93
C ASP A 69 11.29 -12.46 -0.57
N GLU A 70 11.86 -11.28 -0.30
CA GLU A 70 11.58 -10.56 0.94
C GLU A 70 10.13 -10.06 0.98
N VAL A 71 9.65 -9.46 -0.12
CA VAL A 71 8.26 -9.01 -0.24
C VAL A 71 7.29 -10.18 -0.03
N ALA A 72 7.51 -11.30 -0.72
CA ALA A 72 6.67 -12.49 -0.63
C ALA A 72 6.67 -13.07 0.78
N ALA A 73 7.83 -13.22 1.42
CA ALA A 73 7.93 -13.76 2.77
C ALA A 73 7.25 -12.85 3.80
N ARG A 74 7.37 -11.52 3.68
CA ARG A 74 6.69 -10.57 4.57
C ARG A 74 5.18 -10.54 4.32
N ALA A 75 4.73 -10.57 3.07
CA ALA A 75 3.30 -10.66 2.75
C ALA A 75 2.67 -11.94 3.29
N ALA A 76 3.34 -13.08 3.15
CA ALA A 76 2.89 -14.36 3.72
C ALA A 76 2.75 -14.30 5.25
N ARG A 77 3.73 -13.69 5.95
CA ARG A 77 3.65 -13.45 7.40
C ARG A 77 2.48 -12.55 7.78
N ALA A 78 2.21 -11.49 7.01
CA ALA A 78 1.06 -10.61 7.26
C ALA A 78 -0.26 -11.39 7.14
N THR A 79 -0.43 -12.22 6.10
CA THR A 79 -1.62 -13.07 5.95
C THR A 79 -1.83 -14.01 7.14
N GLN A 80 -0.75 -14.56 7.70
CA GLN A 80 -0.80 -15.43 8.88
C GLN A 80 -1.06 -14.67 10.20
N SER A 81 -0.87 -13.35 10.21
CA SER A 81 -0.99 -12.48 11.39
C SER A 81 -2.38 -11.84 11.54
N GLY A 82 -3.36 -12.32 10.78
CA GLY A 82 -4.77 -11.89 10.88
C GLY A 82 -5.09 -10.59 10.14
N PHE A 83 -4.25 -10.15 9.21
CA PHE A 83 -4.63 -9.10 8.27
C PHE A 83 -5.68 -9.63 7.27
N ASN A 84 -6.77 -8.90 7.11
CA ASN A 84 -7.88 -9.28 6.23
C ASN A 84 -7.59 -8.97 4.76
N LEU A 85 -6.74 -7.97 4.51
CA LEU A 85 -6.26 -7.62 3.18
C LEU A 85 -4.75 -7.39 3.22
N VAL A 86 -4.02 -8.06 2.33
CA VAL A 86 -2.59 -7.83 2.13
C VAL A 86 -2.39 -7.41 0.68
N PHE A 87 -1.81 -6.23 0.47
CA PHE A 87 -1.33 -5.80 -0.84
C PHE A 87 0.16 -6.06 -0.93
N ALA A 88 0.58 -6.85 -1.93
CA ALA A 88 1.98 -7.15 -2.21
C ALA A 88 2.39 -6.56 -3.57
N HIS A 89 3.53 -5.88 -3.63
CA HIS A 89 4.15 -5.47 -4.89
C HIS A 89 5.59 -5.95 -4.95
N LEU A 90 5.81 -6.98 -5.75
CA LEU A 90 7.12 -7.54 -6.07
C LEU A 90 7.89 -6.53 -6.95
N PRO A 91 9.13 -6.16 -6.61
CA PRO A 91 9.89 -5.16 -7.34
C PRO A 91 10.36 -5.56 -8.75
N ASP A 92 10.40 -6.85 -9.08
CA ASP A 92 10.87 -7.39 -10.37
C ASP A 92 9.80 -8.15 -11.18
#